data_AF-A0AA88LC09-F1
#
_entry.id   AF-A0AA88LC09-F1
#
_cell.length_a   1.000
_cell.length_b   1.000
_cell.length_c   1.000
_cell.angle_alpha   90.00
_cell.angle_beta   90.00
_cell.angle_gamma   90.00
#
_symmetry.space_group_name_H-M   'P 1'
#
loop_
_entity.id
_entity.type
_entity.pdbx_description
1 polymer ?
#
loop_
_entity_poly.entity_id
_entity_poly.type
_entity_poly.pdbx_seq_one_letter_code
_entity_poly.pdbx_strand_id
1 'polypeptide(L)'
;MELPNQGILKHLSNSNGQRECELAFAVQFIAGKEITTGQKRRWRMCLNDGQCVKTLAFICSTNKQYGEALKLLPFCIIEINNLTIYHAVIESKNRIFFCINSFKVIKTYMEKHLIGDNFDNLDQISTLCEDVEMKETKMTQQRAKRNLSASLGLSKGNKIQTPTEIPNEKTILTNNNKNGKNELEPNEPCSTAVEGLEPEDEPNHFSQEETMEHYDYTPPSSQNTDTICRYSIGTLGRIEDPGPFKIIGRLTKLSPVIGPTTEDKKWVHLTLEDETGKICMTIWNEQITRLVEENAQPIELGKIYEVCYPKIYNRDLSKFSEHMIPGLVPKELKANFFTKIQEKEELPEIPKFQFNFVKISEVHLMNVGKYVDVLAIVSHQSRYNLENRYPRLVLTLQDDSNLSIKVTIWRWWGLANDYSDLKGKIIALKNAEIGQFNGNKELKLSRVCGSLCIEPMMEEARELKALLF
;
A
#
# COMPACT_ATOMS: atom_id res chain seq x y z
N MET A 1 -1.06 -2.86 38.75
CA MET A 1 -0.32 -1.82 39.51
C MET A 1 -1.04 -0.51 39.25
N GLU A 2 -1.78 -0.01 40.23
CA GLU A 2 -2.59 1.20 40.06
C GLU A 2 -1.69 2.45 40.05
N LEU A 3 -2.05 3.44 39.24
CA LEU A 3 -1.43 4.77 39.31
C LEU A 3 -2.04 5.51 40.51
N PRO A 4 -1.24 6.24 41.32
CA PRO A 4 -1.74 6.91 42.52
C PRO A 4 -2.72 8.07 42.24
N ASN A 5 -2.95 8.41 40.97
CA ASN A 5 -3.79 9.52 40.52
C ASN A 5 -4.70 9.13 39.33
N GLN A 6 -5.30 7.93 39.37
CA GLN A 6 -6.25 7.51 38.34
C GLN A 6 -7.38 8.53 38.13
N GLY A 7 -7.68 8.88 36.87
CA GLY A 7 -8.71 9.85 36.51
C GLY A 7 -8.32 11.33 36.63
N ILE A 8 -7.07 11.65 37.01
CA ILE A 8 -6.62 13.03 37.13
C ILE A 8 -6.71 13.82 35.83
N LEU A 9 -6.37 13.23 34.67
CA LEU A 9 -6.48 13.89 33.38
C LEU A 9 -7.95 14.17 33.00
N LYS A 10 -8.90 13.35 33.48
CA LYS A 10 -10.34 13.58 33.34
C LYS A 10 -10.79 14.74 34.22
N HIS A 11 -10.37 14.76 35.49
CA HIS A 11 -10.66 15.87 36.42
C HIS A 11 -10.11 17.20 35.91
N LEU A 12 -8.85 17.22 35.45
CA LEU A 12 -8.21 18.40 34.86
C LEU A 12 -8.80 18.80 33.49
N SER A 13 -9.55 17.92 32.83
CA SER A 13 -10.34 18.27 31.63
C SER A 13 -11.68 18.94 31.96
N ASN A 14 -12.06 19.05 33.22
CA ASN A 14 -13.34 19.65 33.64
C ASN A 14 -13.17 21.02 34.34
N SER A 15 -11.93 21.46 34.59
CA SER A 15 -11.69 22.86 34.99
C SER A 15 -12.06 23.82 33.87
N ASN A 16 -12.28 25.10 34.18
CA ASN A 16 -12.47 26.15 33.18
C ASN A 16 -11.38 27.23 33.32
N GLY A 17 -10.94 27.80 32.19
CA GLY A 17 -9.95 28.88 32.15
C GLY A 17 -8.50 28.41 32.16
N GLN A 18 -7.56 29.33 31.95
CA GLN A 18 -6.13 29.02 32.05
C GLN A 18 -5.76 28.84 33.52
N ARG A 19 -5.14 27.70 33.87
CA ARG A 19 -4.72 27.39 35.23
C ARG A 19 -3.37 26.72 35.25
N GLU A 20 -2.49 27.17 36.14
CA GLU A 20 -1.28 26.44 36.48
C GLU A 20 -1.59 25.45 37.61
N CYS A 21 -1.09 24.23 37.44
CA CYS A 21 -1.24 23.14 38.38
C CYS A 21 0.15 22.70 38.83
N GLU A 22 0.48 23.02 40.07
CA GLU A 22 1.70 22.56 40.78
C GLU A 22 1.51 21.15 41.39
N LEU A 23 0.43 20.45 41.03
CA LEU A 23 0.18 19.10 41.51
C LEU A 23 1.12 18.13 40.78
N ALA A 24 1.96 17.41 41.52
CA ALA A 24 2.76 16.33 40.97
C ALA A 24 1.90 15.07 40.79
N PHE A 25 1.88 14.49 39.59
CA PHE A 25 1.14 13.25 39.34
C PHE A 25 1.78 12.36 38.28
N ALA A 26 1.62 11.04 38.45
CA ALA A 26 2.15 10.05 37.54
C ALA A 26 1.13 9.69 36.44
N VAL A 27 1.58 9.67 35.19
CA VAL A 27 0.84 9.16 34.02
C VAL A 27 1.74 8.24 33.21
N GLN A 28 1.13 7.35 32.46
CA GLN A 28 1.80 6.57 31.43
C GLN A 28 1.91 7.38 30.14
N PHE A 29 3.11 7.52 29.61
CA PHE A 29 3.35 7.97 28.25
C PHE A 29 3.10 6.79 27.29
N ILE A 30 2.21 6.96 26.31
CA ILE A 30 1.92 5.92 25.31
C ILE A 30 2.80 6.13 24.07
N ALA A 31 2.69 7.31 23.45
CA ALA A 31 3.32 7.66 22.20
C ALA A 31 3.47 9.19 22.10
N GLY A 32 4.38 9.66 21.24
CA GLY A 32 4.58 11.09 21.04
C GLY A 32 5.22 11.40 19.70
N LYS A 33 4.93 12.58 19.16
CA LYS A 33 5.41 13.02 17.85
C LYS A 33 5.88 14.48 17.90
N GLU A 34 6.97 14.76 17.19
CA GLU A 34 7.40 16.12 16.89
C GLU A 34 6.42 16.81 15.93
N ILE A 35 6.05 18.05 16.25
CA ILE A 35 5.21 18.92 15.44
C ILE A 35 5.92 20.25 15.24
N THR A 36 6.16 20.60 13.98
CA THR A 36 6.85 21.83 13.60
C THR A 36 5.83 22.86 13.11
N THR A 37 5.67 23.94 13.89
CA THR A 37 4.81 25.09 13.52
C THR A 37 5.67 26.31 13.23
N GLY A 38 6.01 26.51 11.96
CA GLY A 38 6.98 27.53 11.57
C GLY A 38 8.37 27.18 12.13
N GLN A 39 9.05 28.15 12.74
CA GLN A 39 10.35 27.91 13.40
C GLN A 39 10.24 27.25 14.80
N LYS A 40 9.02 27.01 15.32
CA LYS A 40 8.82 26.44 16.65
C LYS A 40 8.56 24.94 16.57
N ARG A 41 9.52 24.15 17.07
CA ARG A 41 9.36 22.72 17.35
C ARG A 41 8.57 22.54 18.64
N ARG A 42 7.61 21.63 18.64
CA ARG A 42 6.84 21.20 19.82
C ARG A 42 6.76 19.68 19.80
N TRP A 43 6.59 19.06 20.96
CA TRP A 43 6.37 17.63 21.03
C TRP A 43 4.97 17.36 21.60
N ARG A 44 4.15 16.61 20.88
CA ARG A 44 2.80 16.21 21.28
C ARG A 44 2.86 14.82 21.91
N MET A 45 2.18 14.63 23.04
CA MET A 45 2.17 13.40 23.81
C MET A 45 0.76 12.81 23.90
N CYS A 46 0.70 11.48 23.83
CA CYS A 46 -0.42 10.65 24.25
C CYS A 46 -0.14 10.13 25.67
N LEU A 47 -1.00 10.49 26.62
CA LEU A 47 -0.87 10.20 28.04
C LEU A 47 -2.07 9.38 28.53
N ASN A 48 -1.85 8.43 29.43
CA ASN A 48 -2.87 7.63 30.09
C ASN A 48 -2.71 7.72 31.61
N ASP A 49 -3.78 8.06 32.34
CA ASP A 49 -3.77 8.07 33.80
C ASP A 49 -4.35 6.79 34.43
N GLY A 50 -4.82 5.84 33.62
CA GLY A 50 -5.51 4.61 34.05
C GLY A 50 -7.04 4.68 34.03
N GLN A 51 -7.63 5.83 33.69
CA GLN A 51 -9.08 5.99 33.44
C GLN A 51 -9.40 6.81 32.18
N CYS A 52 -8.48 7.64 31.69
CA CYS A 52 -8.64 8.33 30.42
C CYS A 52 -7.31 8.55 29.70
N VAL A 53 -7.40 8.62 28.37
CA VAL A 53 -6.26 8.95 27.49
C VAL A 53 -6.41 10.39 26.98
N LYS A 54 -5.30 11.13 26.94
CA LYS A 54 -5.24 12.51 26.42
C LYS A 54 -4.07 12.68 25.46
N THR A 55 -4.38 13.17 24.27
CA THR A 55 -3.45 13.31 23.13
C THR A 55 -3.19 14.77 22.74
N LEU A 56 -3.77 15.69 23.49
CA LEU A 56 -3.57 17.14 23.38
C LEU A 56 -2.62 17.66 24.47
N ALA A 57 -1.71 16.80 24.93
CA ALA A 57 -0.59 17.21 25.75
C ALA A 57 0.60 17.64 24.88
N PHE A 58 1.26 18.72 25.28
CA PHE A 58 2.42 19.30 24.66
C PHE A 58 3.49 19.55 25.72
N ILE A 59 4.76 19.47 25.34
CA ILE A 59 5.84 19.99 26.19
C ILE A 59 6.03 21.48 25.89
N CYS A 60 5.92 22.30 26.93
CA CYS A 60 6.18 23.74 26.82
C CYS A 60 7.68 23.99 26.68
N SER A 61 8.07 24.82 25.71
CA SER A 61 9.41 24.75 25.12
C SER A 61 10.52 25.36 25.98
N THR A 62 11.31 24.50 26.62
CA THR A 62 12.75 24.72 26.79
C THR A 62 13.53 23.66 26.01
N ASN A 63 14.63 24.03 25.35
CA ASN A 63 15.43 23.08 24.54
C ASN A 63 15.88 21.84 25.34
N LYS A 64 16.10 22.01 26.65
CA LYS A 64 16.52 20.93 27.55
C LYS A 64 15.45 19.84 27.70
N GLN A 65 14.18 20.22 27.92
CA GLN A 65 13.08 19.27 28.07
C GLN A 65 12.69 18.62 26.75
N TYR A 66 12.86 19.34 25.63
CA TYR A 66 12.70 18.78 24.30
C TYR A 66 13.67 17.60 24.07
N GLY A 67 14.93 17.74 24.48
CA GLY A 67 15.93 16.67 24.38
C GLY A 67 15.61 15.44 25.25
N GLU A 68 15.02 15.62 26.43
CA GLU A 68 14.57 14.49 27.26
C GLU A 68 13.30 13.82 26.71
N ALA A 69 12.42 14.58 26.07
CA ALA A 69 11.21 14.06 25.42
C ALA A 69 11.53 13.03 24.33
N LEU A 70 12.54 13.32 23.51
CA LEU A 70 13.01 12.42 22.45
C LEU A 70 13.60 11.09 22.97
N LYS A 71 13.90 10.99 24.27
CA LYS A 71 14.41 9.76 24.92
C LYS A 71 13.29 8.92 25.57
N LEU A 72 12.05 9.38 25.54
CA LEU A 72 10.93 8.66 26.14
C LEU A 72 10.60 7.41 25.34
N LEU A 73 10.78 6.25 25.97
CA LEU A 73 10.32 4.98 25.44
C LEU A 73 8.81 4.84 25.63
N PRO A 74 8.06 4.30 24.65
CA PRO A 74 6.64 3.98 24.80
C PRO A 74 6.32 3.22 26.09
N PHE A 75 5.12 3.46 26.63
CA PHE A 75 4.57 2.85 27.85
C PHE A 75 5.27 3.20 29.17
N CYS A 76 6.34 4.00 29.18
CA CYS A 76 6.99 4.43 30.42
C CYS A 76 6.08 5.32 31.30
N ILE A 77 6.34 5.32 32.62
CA ILE A 77 5.64 6.17 33.58
C ILE A 77 6.43 7.44 33.82
N ILE A 78 5.78 8.57 33.59
CA ILE A 78 6.31 9.90 33.84
C ILE A 78 5.57 10.56 34.99
N GLU A 79 6.32 11.18 35.89
CA GLU A 79 5.84 12.19 36.83
C GLU A 79 5.72 13.51 36.08
N ILE A 80 4.55 14.14 36.07
CA ILE A 80 4.38 15.52 35.64
C ILE A 80 4.40 16.38 36.90
N ASN A 81 5.39 17.27 37.01
CA ASN A 81 5.62 18.08 38.22
C ASN A 81 5.10 19.52 38.09
N ASN A 82 4.93 20.00 36.86
CA ASN A 82 4.34 21.30 36.58
C ASN A 82 3.58 21.24 35.25
N LEU A 83 2.31 21.63 35.29
CA LEU A 83 1.38 21.60 34.18
C LEU A 83 0.61 22.93 34.07
N THR A 84 0.67 23.60 32.92
CA THR A 84 -0.27 24.67 32.59
C THR A 84 -1.40 24.11 31.71
N ILE A 85 -2.65 24.33 32.10
CA ILE A 85 -3.83 23.95 31.33
C ILE A 85 -4.30 25.17 30.53
N TYR A 86 -4.46 24.99 29.22
CA TYR A 86 -4.99 26.00 28.31
C TYR A 86 -6.33 25.57 27.73
N HIS A 87 -7.34 26.42 27.90
CA HIS A 87 -8.63 26.29 27.25
C HIS A 87 -8.63 27.11 25.97
N ALA A 88 -8.95 26.49 24.83
CA ALA A 88 -9.06 27.18 23.56
C ALA A 88 -10.34 26.75 22.82
N VAL A 89 -11.08 27.73 22.32
CA VAL A 89 -12.21 27.51 21.42
C VAL A 89 -11.63 27.46 20.00
N ILE A 90 -11.69 26.28 19.35
CA ILE A 90 -11.21 26.08 17.99
C ILE A 90 -12.35 25.48 17.18
N GLU A 91 -12.76 26.16 16.10
CA GLU A 91 -13.82 25.68 15.19
C GLU A 91 -15.12 25.33 15.93
N SER A 92 -15.54 26.21 16.85
CA SER A 92 -16.71 26.03 17.73
C SER A 92 -16.65 24.82 18.67
N LYS A 93 -15.48 24.17 18.81
CA LYS A 93 -15.24 23.09 19.77
C LYS A 93 -14.32 23.58 20.89
N ASN A 94 -14.76 23.39 22.14
CA ASN A 94 -13.88 23.57 23.30
C ASN A 94 -12.81 22.48 23.31
N ARG A 95 -11.55 22.87 23.17
CA ARG A 95 -10.40 21.96 23.31
C ARG A 95 -9.55 22.38 24.51
N ILE A 96 -9.01 21.38 25.18
CA ILE A 96 -8.16 21.55 26.35
C ILE A 96 -6.77 21.04 25.98
N PHE A 97 -5.78 21.86 26.23
CA PHE A 97 -4.38 21.58 25.95
C PHE A 97 -3.60 21.54 27.26
N PHE A 98 -2.85 20.48 27.45
CA PHE A 98 -1.95 20.31 28.59
C PHE A 98 -0.55 20.75 28.18
N CYS A 99 0.00 21.81 28.78
CA CYS A 99 1.40 22.17 28.59
C CYS A 99 2.23 21.67 29.77
N ILE A 100 2.94 20.58 29.55
CA ILE A 100 3.87 20.00 30.51
C ILE A 100 5.10 20.92 30.56
N ASN A 101 5.28 21.59 31.70
CA ASN A 101 6.40 22.49 31.97
C ASN A 101 7.56 21.77 32.64
N SER A 102 7.33 20.58 33.23
CA SER A 102 8.39 19.65 33.61
C SER A 102 7.82 18.24 33.84
N PHE A 103 8.61 17.23 33.51
CA PHE A 103 8.33 15.83 33.83
C PHE A 103 9.61 15.08 34.18
N LYS A 104 9.48 13.90 34.77
CA LYS A 104 10.56 12.96 35.07
C LYS A 104 10.11 11.53 34.79
N VAL A 105 10.93 10.71 34.15
CA VAL A 105 10.65 9.26 34.03
C VAL A 105 10.83 8.63 35.42
N ILE A 106 9.78 8.02 35.96
CA ILE A 106 9.82 7.25 37.20
C ILE A 106 10.20 5.80 36.89
N LYS A 107 9.65 5.23 35.81
CA LYS A 107 9.77 3.81 35.49
C LYS A 107 9.64 3.56 33.99
N THR A 108 10.48 2.68 33.45
CA THR A 108 10.41 2.19 32.08
C THR A 108 9.90 0.75 32.09
N TYR A 109 9.14 0.36 31.07
CA TYR A 109 8.74 -1.03 30.82
C TYR A 109 9.33 -1.49 29.48
N MET A 110 9.77 -2.75 29.43
CA MET A 110 10.26 -3.38 28.20
C MET A 110 9.13 -4.01 27.37
N GLU A 111 7.96 -4.21 27.99
CA GLU A 111 6.79 -4.88 27.42
C GLU A 111 5.58 -3.92 27.41
N LYS A 112 4.65 -4.13 26.46
CA LYS A 112 3.47 -3.27 26.24
C LYS A 112 2.39 -3.47 27.31
N HIS A 113 2.65 -3.03 28.53
CA HIS A 113 1.66 -2.98 29.61
C HIS A 113 0.99 -1.61 29.69
N LEU A 114 -0.25 -1.51 29.22
CA LEU A 114 -1.13 -0.38 29.57
C LEU A 114 -1.55 -0.48 31.04
N ILE A 115 -1.73 0.66 31.71
CA ILE A 115 -2.31 0.70 33.07
C ILE A 115 -3.79 1.06 32.98
N GLY A 116 -4.62 0.34 33.74
CA GLY A 116 -6.07 0.55 33.85
C GLY A 116 -6.87 -0.49 33.06
N ASP A 117 -7.76 -1.23 33.73
CA ASP A 117 -8.46 -2.39 33.17
C ASP A 117 -9.80 -2.05 32.49
N ASN A 118 -10.24 -0.79 32.52
CA ASN A 118 -11.50 -0.33 31.94
C ASN A 118 -11.26 0.71 30.83
N PHE A 119 -11.19 0.25 29.58
CA PHE A 119 -11.07 1.11 28.41
C PHE A 119 -11.84 0.58 27.19
N ASP A 120 -13.09 1.00 27.03
CA ASP A 120 -13.90 0.84 25.80
C ASP A 120 -13.40 1.73 24.64
N ASN A 121 -12.13 2.16 24.65
CA ASN A 121 -11.60 3.22 23.76
C ASN A 121 -10.11 3.01 23.42
N LEU A 122 -9.70 1.77 23.19
CA LEU A 122 -8.40 1.46 22.58
C LEU A 122 -8.29 2.04 21.15
N ASP A 123 -9.40 2.08 20.41
CA ASP A 123 -9.49 2.67 19.08
C ASP A 123 -9.17 4.18 19.09
N GLN A 124 -9.61 4.93 20.10
CA GLN A 124 -9.18 6.32 20.27
C GLN A 124 -7.65 6.44 20.35
N ILE A 125 -6.93 5.48 20.93
CA ILE A 125 -5.46 5.54 21.04
C ILE A 125 -4.79 5.36 19.66
N SER A 126 -5.29 4.44 18.81
CA SER A 126 -4.77 4.25 17.45
C SER A 126 -5.18 5.41 16.54
N THR A 127 -6.47 5.76 16.51
CA THR A 127 -6.97 6.91 15.77
C THR A 127 -6.24 8.18 16.19
N LEU A 128 -5.96 8.42 17.48
CA LEU A 128 -5.24 9.63 17.91
C LEU A 128 -3.73 9.58 17.67
N CYS A 129 -3.15 8.46 17.24
CA CYS A 129 -1.80 8.46 16.64
C CYS A 129 -1.91 8.82 15.14
N GLU A 130 -2.82 8.19 14.42
CA GLU A 130 -3.04 8.39 12.97
C GLU A 130 -3.57 9.81 12.62
N ASP A 131 -4.42 10.38 13.47
CA ASP A 131 -5.07 11.69 13.28
C ASP A 131 -4.09 12.86 13.50
N VAL A 132 -2.96 12.60 14.17
CA VAL A 132 -1.81 13.50 14.29
C VAL A 132 -1.01 13.53 12.99
N GLU A 133 -1.09 12.49 12.16
CA GLU A 133 -0.36 12.36 10.90
C GLU A 133 -1.21 12.84 9.70
N MET A 134 -2.44 12.34 9.56
CA MET A 134 -3.29 12.66 8.41
C MET A 134 -3.68 14.15 8.31
N LYS A 135 -3.88 14.83 9.45
CA LYS A 135 -4.27 16.25 9.46
C LYS A 135 -3.12 17.20 9.12
N GLU A 136 -1.86 16.79 9.28
CA GLU A 136 -0.69 17.56 8.81
C GLU A 136 -0.61 17.56 7.28
N THR A 137 -0.81 16.41 6.64
CA THR A 137 -0.76 16.29 5.18
C THR A 137 -1.77 17.22 4.50
N LYS A 138 -3.02 17.24 4.97
CA LYS A 138 -4.09 18.08 4.39
C LYS A 138 -3.85 19.58 4.64
N MET A 139 -3.43 20.00 5.84
CA MET A 139 -3.09 21.42 6.09
C MET A 139 -1.84 21.90 5.36
N THR A 140 -0.82 21.05 5.23
CA THR A 140 0.43 21.38 4.53
C THR A 140 0.22 21.51 3.04
N GLN A 141 -0.55 20.59 2.42
CA GLN A 141 -0.97 20.69 1.02
C GLN A 141 -1.85 21.93 0.76
N GLN A 142 -2.75 22.29 1.68
CA GLN A 142 -3.60 23.47 1.52
C GLN A 142 -2.81 24.79 1.67
N ARG A 143 -1.78 24.84 2.52
CA ARG A 143 -0.83 25.96 2.61
C ARG A 143 0.08 26.02 1.38
N ALA A 144 0.60 24.90 0.90
CA ALA A 144 1.38 24.83 -0.33
C ALA A 144 0.59 25.34 -1.54
N LYS A 145 -0.67 24.91 -1.71
CA LYS A 145 -1.57 25.39 -2.76
C LYS A 145 -1.82 26.90 -2.67
N ARG A 146 -2.05 27.45 -1.46
CA ARG A 146 -2.22 28.91 -1.26
C ARG A 146 -0.96 29.70 -1.59
N ASN A 147 0.21 29.23 -1.18
CA ASN A 147 1.48 29.87 -1.48
C ASN A 147 1.80 29.85 -3.00
N LEU A 148 1.52 28.73 -3.68
CA LEU A 148 1.68 28.61 -5.13
C LEU A 148 0.76 29.56 -5.90
N SER A 149 -0.49 29.72 -5.44
CA SER A 149 -1.43 30.70 -6.02
C SER A 149 -1.08 32.16 -5.74
N ALA A 150 -0.25 32.43 -4.72
CA ALA A 150 0.24 33.78 -4.42
C ALA A 150 1.54 34.13 -5.17
N SER A 151 2.38 33.14 -5.50
CA SER A 151 3.59 33.35 -6.31
C SER A 151 3.30 33.43 -7.81
N LEU A 152 2.24 32.78 -8.29
CA LEU A 152 1.79 32.88 -9.68
C LEU A 152 0.86 34.09 -9.85
N GLY A 153 1.47 35.29 -9.89
CA GLY A 153 0.79 36.57 -10.09
C GLY A 153 0.13 36.72 -11.48
N LEU A 154 -0.95 35.97 -11.73
CA LEU A 154 -1.84 36.17 -12.88
C LEU A 154 -2.94 37.15 -12.50
N SER A 155 -2.67 38.44 -12.71
CA SER A 155 -3.68 39.49 -12.68
C SER A 155 -4.73 39.22 -13.76
N LYS A 156 -5.91 38.76 -13.36
CA LYS A 156 -7.07 38.71 -14.26
C LYS A 156 -7.48 40.14 -14.58
N GLY A 157 -7.18 40.57 -15.82
CA GLY A 157 -7.47 41.91 -16.30
C GLY A 157 -8.96 42.25 -16.24
N ASN A 158 -9.26 43.50 -15.87
CA ASN A 158 -10.61 44.06 -15.92
C ASN A 158 -11.12 44.08 -17.36
N LYS A 159 -12.35 43.61 -17.59
CA LYS A 159 -13.10 43.94 -18.80
C LYS A 159 -13.54 45.41 -18.71
N ILE A 160 -13.06 46.24 -19.63
CA ILE A 160 -13.63 47.58 -19.91
C ILE A 160 -14.33 47.51 -21.27
N GLN A 161 -15.37 48.32 -21.42
CA GLN A 161 -16.32 48.29 -22.53
C GLN A 161 -15.77 48.92 -23.84
N THR A 162 -16.54 48.71 -24.91
CA THR A 162 -16.30 49.13 -26.29
C THR A 162 -16.23 50.65 -26.52
N PRO A 163 -15.64 51.11 -27.65
CA PRO A 163 -15.23 52.50 -27.85
C PRO A 163 -16.31 53.39 -28.49
N THR A 164 -16.07 54.70 -28.48
CA THR A 164 -16.85 55.69 -29.23
C THR A 164 -15.93 56.71 -29.91
N GLU A 165 -16.19 56.93 -31.20
CA GLU A 165 -15.82 58.08 -32.04
C GLU A 165 -14.39 58.29 -32.58
N ILE A 166 -14.43 58.95 -33.74
CA ILE A 166 -13.44 59.28 -34.80
C ILE A 166 -13.29 60.84 -34.68
N PRO A 167 -12.28 61.61 -35.20
CA PRO A 167 -11.73 61.43 -36.55
C PRO A 167 -10.32 61.94 -36.93
N ASN A 168 -9.97 61.64 -38.20
CA ASN A 168 -8.93 62.25 -39.05
C ASN A 168 -7.47 61.93 -38.66
N GLU A 169 -6.49 61.91 -39.58
CA GLU A 169 -6.42 62.62 -40.87
C GLU A 169 -5.65 61.85 -41.98
N LYS A 170 -5.58 62.45 -43.18
CA LYS A 170 -5.02 61.91 -44.44
C LYS A 170 -3.48 61.73 -44.36
N THR A 171 -2.83 60.96 -45.24
CA THR A 171 -2.26 61.50 -46.52
C THR A 171 -1.80 60.38 -47.48
N ILE A 172 -1.66 60.76 -48.75
CA ILE A 172 -1.55 59.98 -50.00
C ILE A 172 -0.06 59.65 -50.35
N LEU A 173 0.12 58.84 -51.40
CA LEU A 173 1.32 58.64 -52.27
C LEU A 173 2.23 57.46 -51.87
N THR A 174 2.72 56.55 -52.72
CA THR A 174 2.50 56.00 -54.09
C THR A 174 3.86 55.44 -54.53
N ASN A 175 3.87 54.35 -55.33
CA ASN A 175 4.94 54.02 -56.30
C ASN A 175 6.35 53.66 -55.73
N ASN A 176 7.12 52.68 -56.20
CA ASN A 176 7.14 51.95 -57.48
C ASN A 176 8.29 50.91 -57.44
N ASN A 177 8.28 49.99 -58.42
CA ASN A 177 9.47 49.31 -58.99
C ASN A 177 10.28 48.31 -58.13
N LYS A 178 10.91 47.28 -58.70
CA LYS A 178 10.69 46.50 -59.95
C LYS A 178 11.70 45.34 -59.98
N ASN A 179 11.32 44.22 -60.60
CA ASN A 179 12.19 43.17 -61.17
C ASN A 179 13.12 42.40 -60.21
N GLY A 180 13.29 41.07 -60.33
CA GLY A 180 12.60 40.09 -61.16
C GLY A 180 13.52 38.94 -61.62
N LYS A 181 12.91 37.81 -62.02
CA LYS A 181 13.52 36.62 -62.68
C LYS A 181 14.56 35.84 -61.83
N ASN A 182 14.78 34.53 -61.93
CA ASN A 182 14.17 33.36 -62.62
C ASN A 182 14.82 32.08 -61.95
N GLU A 183 14.57 30.78 -62.26
CA GLU A 183 13.80 30.02 -63.25
C GLU A 183 13.55 28.56 -62.73
N LEU A 184 12.60 27.83 -63.33
CA LEU A 184 12.54 26.35 -63.55
C LEU A 184 12.50 25.33 -62.37
N GLU A 185 11.27 24.92 -62.01
CA GLU A 185 10.65 23.57 -62.11
C GLU A 185 11.49 22.31 -62.53
N PRO A 186 11.08 21.05 -62.18
CA PRO A 186 9.67 20.57 -62.26
C PRO A 186 9.09 19.61 -61.19
N ASN A 187 7.76 19.52 -61.28
CA ASN A 187 6.75 18.58 -60.74
C ASN A 187 7.11 17.08 -61.01
N GLU A 188 6.50 16.00 -60.48
CA GLU A 188 5.39 15.65 -59.57
C GLU A 188 5.49 14.08 -59.33
N PRO A 189 4.53 13.25 -58.81
CA PRO A 189 3.33 13.49 -57.99
C PRO A 189 3.08 12.49 -56.80
N CYS A 190 2.13 12.89 -55.93
CA CYS A 190 1.02 12.10 -55.31
C CYS A 190 1.21 10.80 -54.47
N SER A 191 0.88 10.94 -53.17
CA SER A 191 0.08 10.06 -52.27
C SER A 191 0.22 8.51 -52.23
N THR A 192 0.25 7.99 -51.01
CA THR A 192 -0.88 7.20 -50.48
C THR A 192 -0.97 7.37 -48.95
N ALA A 193 -2.19 7.33 -48.40
CA ALA A 193 -2.43 7.66 -47.00
C ALA A 193 -2.03 6.51 -46.05
N VAL A 194 -1.47 6.86 -44.89
CA VAL A 194 -1.44 6.00 -43.71
C VAL A 194 -2.63 6.40 -42.84
N GLU A 195 -3.64 5.55 -42.75
CA GLU A 195 -4.70 5.72 -41.76
C GLU A 195 -4.10 5.60 -40.35
N GLY A 196 -4.43 6.57 -39.49
CA GLY A 196 -4.00 6.55 -38.10
C GLY A 196 -4.75 5.48 -37.32
N LEU A 197 -4.03 4.55 -36.72
CA LEU A 197 -4.53 3.79 -35.58
C LEU A 197 -4.17 4.57 -34.32
N GLU A 198 -5.20 5.11 -33.67
CA GLU A 198 -5.10 5.68 -32.33
C GLU A 198 -4.62 4.58 -31.36
N PRO A 199 -3.71 4.88 -30.42
CA PRO A 199 -3.38 3.91 -29.37
C PRO A 199 -4.61 3.74 -28.47
N GLU A 200 -5.08 2.50 -28.30
CA GLU A 200 -6.20 2.22 -27.40
C GLU A 200 -5.87 2.68 -25.97
N ASP A 201 -6.73 3.56 -25.43
CA ASP A 201 -6.65 4.03 -24.04
C ASP A 201 -6.97 2.88 -23.08
N GLU A 202 -5.97 2.36 -22.38
CA GLU A 202 -6.21 1.51 -21.20
C GLU A 202 -6.85 2.34 -20.05
N PRO A 203 -7.71 1.71 -19.23
CA PRO A 203 -8.69 2.44 -18.43
C PRO A 203 -8.10 3.26 -17.28
N ASN A 204 -8.79 4.37 -16.99
CA ASN A 204 -8.48 5.33 -15.95
C ASN A 204 -7.93 4.72 -14.65
N HIS A 205 -6.76 5.18 -14.24
CA HIS A 205 -6.16 4.90 -12.94
C HIS A 205 -6.95 5.64 -11.83
N PHE A 206 -8.11 5.11 -11.45
CA PHE A 206 -9.02 5.77 -10.51
C PHE A 206 -8.58 5.54 -9.06
N SER A 207 -7.82 6.48 -8.51
CA SER A 207 -7.54 6.56 -7.07
C SER A 207 -8.78 7.09 -6.33
N GLN A 208 -9.71 6.19 -6.00
CA GLN A 208 -10.78 6.50 -5.06
C GLN A 208 -10.21 6.48 -3.63
N GLU A 209 -10.14 7.64 -2.99
CA GLU A 209 -10.06 7.73 -1.53
C GLU A 209 -11.39 7.22 -0.94
N GLU A 210 -11.55 5.89 -0.82
CA GLU A 210 -12.59 5.34 0.05
C GLU A 210 -12.23 5.72 1.49
N THR A 211 -13.10 6.53 2.11
CA THR A 211 -12.96 6.91 3.51
C THR A 211 -13.00 5.67 4.39
N MET A 212 -11.91 5.42 5.11
CA MET A 212 -11.76 4.27 5.99
C MET A 212 -12.78 4.36 7.14
N GLU A 213 -13.90 3.67 7.01
CA GLU A 213 -14.88 3.54 8.09
C GLU A 213 -14.21 2.86 9.30
N HIS A 214 -14.29 3.51 10.46
CA HIS A 214 -13.82 2.94 11.72
C HIS A 214 -14.85 1.92 12.21
N TYR A 215 -14.46 0.66 12.21
CA TYR A 215 -15.08 -0.39 13.00
C TYR A 215 -14.16 -0.66 14.19
N ASP A 216 -14.71 -0.50 15.40
CA ASP A 216 -13.99 -0.65 16.67
C ASP A 216 -13.47 -2.09 16.81
N TYR A 217 -12.16 -2.28 17.02
CA TYR A 217 -11.56 -3.61 17.13
C TYR A 217 -10.61 -3.70 18.32
N THR A 218 -11.06 -4.35 19.39
CA THR A 218 -10.26 -4.61 20.57
C THR A 218 -9.36 -5.85 20.36
N PRO A 219 -8.02 -5.74 20.44
CA PRO A 219 -7.13 -6.88 20.32
C PRO A 219 -7.16 -7.75 21.60
N PRO A 220 -7.21 -9.09 21.51
CA PRO A 220 -7.20 -9.96 22.68
C PRO A 220 -5.83 -9.97 23.38
N SER A 221 -5.87 -9.92 24.72
CA SER A 221 -4.71 -9.84 25.60
C SER A 221 -3.91 -11.14 25.69
N SER A 222 -2.84 -11.25 24.90
CA SER A 222 -1.81 -12.31 24.98
C SER A 222 -2.36 -13.74 25.12
N GLN A 223 -3.51 -14.03 24.49
CA GLN A 223 -4.15 -15.32 24.63
C GLN A 223 -3.46 -16.40 23.78
N ASN A 224 -3.55 -17.64 24.25
CA ASN A 224 -3.06 -18.80 23.53
C ASN A 224 -3.73 -18.86 22.14
N THR A 225 -2.96 -19.09 21.07
CA THR A 225 -3.47 -19.06 19.68
C THR A 225 -4.49 -20.17 19.38
N ASP A 226 -4.65 -21.12 20.29
CA ASP A 226 -5.64 -22.19 20.24
C ASP A 226 -7.07 -21.73 20.61
N THR A 227 -7.25 -20.60 21.31
CA THR A 227 -8.58 -20.10 21.70
C THR A 227 -9.22 -19.15 20.68
N ILE A 228 -8.55 -18.88 19.56
CA ILE A 228 -9.05 -18.02 18.48
C ILE A 228 -9.90 -18.85 17.51
N CYS A 229 -11.06 -18.32 17.07
CA CYS A 229 -11.93 -18.99 16.11
C CYS A 229 -11.19 -19.29 14.78
N ARG A 230 -11.10 -20.58 14.39
CA ARG A 230 -10.65 -21.01 13.06
C ARG A 230 -11.85 -21.01 12.12
N TYR A 231 -11.77 -20.22 11.05
CA TYR A 231 -12.71 -20.31 9.92
C TYR A 231 -12.07 -21.08 8.76
N SER A 232 -12.91 -21.69 7.92
CA SER A 232 -12.49 -22.10 6.58
C SER A 232 -12.63 -20.90 5.63
N ILE A 233 -11.77 -20.81 4.62
CA ILE A 233 -11.66 -19.68 3.71
C ILE A 233 -12.98 -19.39 3.00
N GLY A 234 -13.68 -20.43 2.52
CA GLY A 234 -14.99 -20.32 1.88
C GLY A 234 -16.08 -19.71 2.77
N THR A 235 -16.01 -19.90 4.10
CA THR A 235 -17.00 -19.30 5.02
C THR A 235 -16.82 -17.80 5.18
N LEU A 236 -15.59 -17.28 5.07
CA LEU A 236 -15.31 -15.84 5.16
C LEU A 236 -16.08 -15.02 4.11
N GLY A 237 -16.35 -15.60 2.94
CA GLY A 237 -17.13 -14.96 1.88
C GLY A 237 -18.54 -14.51 2.30
N ARG A 238 -19.07 -15.04 3.41
CA ARG A 238 -20.42 -14.77 3.95
C ARG A 238 -20.42 -14.02 5.29
N ILE A 239 -19.25 -13.72 5.85
CA ILE A 239 -19.13 -13.09 7.16
C ILE A 239 -18.80 -11.60 6.97
N GLU A 240 -19.50 -10.74 7.68
CA GLU A 240 -19.26 -9.28 7.67
C GLU A 240 -18.17 -8.91 8.68
N ASP A 241 -18.36 -9.28 9.95
CA ASP A 241 -17.36 -9.17 11.00
C ASP A 241 -17.16 -10.53 11.71
N PRO A 242 -16.02 -11.22 11.48
CA PRO A 242 -15.68 -12.48 12.15
C PRO A 242 -15.13 -12.32 13.57
N GLY A 243 -14.92 -11.08 14.05
CA GLY A 243 -14.15 -10.80 15.27
C GLY A 243 -12.69 -11.21 15.15
N PRO A 244 -11.97 -11.46 16.27
CA PRO A 244 -10.63 -12.03 16.24
C PRO A 244 -10.65 -13.48 15.72
N PHE A 245 -10.00 -13.73 14.58
CA PHE A 245 -10.03 -15.03 13.92
C PHE A 245 -8.69 -15.50 13.38
N LYS A 246 -8.65 -16.77 12.96
CA LYS A 246 -7.56 -17.37 12.19
C LYS A 246 -8.06 -18.22 11.02
N ILE A 247 -7.23 -18.35 10.00
CA ILE A 247 -7.38 -19.33 8.92
C ILE A 247 -6.12 -20.16 8.77
N ILE A 248 -6.25 -21.35 8.19
CA ILE A 248 -5.12 -22.18 7.77
C ILE A 248 -5.33 -22.52 6.30
N GLY A 249 -4.30 -22.30 5.47
CA GLY A 249 -4.37 -22.58 4.04
C GLY A 249 -2.99 -22.70 3.42
N ARG A 250 -2.92 -23.31 2.24
CA ARG A 250 -1.69 -23.42 1.47
C ARG A 250 -1.42 -22.16 0.68
N LEU A 251 -0.18 -21.67 0.69
CA LEU A 251 0.24 -20.52 -0.09
C LEU A 251 0.37 -20.91 -1.57
N THR A 252 -0.61 -20.55 -2.37
CA THR A 252 -0.64 -20.88 -3.82
C THR A 252 -0.11 -19.75 -4.69
N LYS A 253 0.03 -18.55 -4.12
CA LYS A 253 0.69 -17.40 -4.74
C LYS A 253 1.35 -16.50 -3.70
N LEU A 254 2.51 -15.96 -4.07
CA LEU A 254 3.23 -14.90 -3.39
C LEU A 254 3.72 -13.93 -4.49
N SER A 255 3.43 -12.64 -4.36
CA SER A 255 4.00 -11.61 -5.23
C SER A 255 5.39 -11.20 -4.73
N PRO A 256 6.24 -10.59 -5.58
CA PRO A 256 7.34 -9.76 -5.07
C PRO A 256 6.80 -8.60 -4.21
N VAL A 257 7.71 -7.86 -3.59
CA VAL A 257 7.41 -6.53 -3.06
C VAL A 257 7.14 -5.56 -4.22
N ILE A 258 5.92 -5.03 -4.27
CA ILE A 258 5.46 -4.06 -5.28
C ILE A 258 5.40 -2.67 -4.63
N GLY A 259 6.02 -1.67 -5.25
CA GLY A 259 5.97 -0.29 -4.78
C GLY A 259 7.19 0.52 -5.24
N PRO A 260 7.21 1.84 -5.02
CA PRO A 260 8.43 2.64 -5.14
C PRO A 260 9.44 2.26 -4.03
N THR A 261 10.74 2.36 -4.33
CA THR A 261 11.80 2.02 -3.38
C THR A 261 11.79 2.93 -2.13
N THR A 262 11.29 4.16 -2.27
CA THR A 262 11.49 5.30 -1.36
C THR A 262 10.22 5.84 -0.67
N GLU A 263 9.05 5.22 -0.81
CA GLU A 263 7.84 5.64 -0.09
C GLU A 263 7.23 4.49 0.73
N ASP A 264 6.44 4.85 1.76
CA ASP A 264 5.56 3.97 2.54
C ASP A 264 4.33 3.53 1.72
N LYS A 265 4.58 3.00 0.52
CA LYS A 265 3.59 2.41 -0.40
C LYS A 265 4.15 1.14 -1.03
N LYS A 266 4.76 0.29 -0.21
CA LYS A 266 5.15 -1.07 -0.61
C LYS A 266 4.05 -2.02 -0.20
N TRP A 267 3.77 -3.02 -1.02
CA TRP A 267 2.85 -4.10 -0.69
C TRP A 267 3.27 -5.45 -1.28
N VAL A 268 2.83 -6.52 -0.64
CA VAL A 268 2.93 -7.91 -1.11
C VAL A 268 1.53 -8.52 -1.10
N HIS A 269 1.18 -9.23 -2.17
CA HIS A 269 -0.03 -10.04 -2.25
C HIS A 269 0.33 -11.52 -2.06
N LEU A 270 -0.41 -12.20 -1.19
CA LEU A 270 -0.44 -13.66 -1.08
C LEU A 270 -1.83 -14.19 -1.41
N THR A 271 -1.92 -15.44 -1.85
CA THR A 271 -3.18 -16.18 -1.96
C THR A 271 -3.07 -17.49 -1.19
N LEU A 272 -4.04 -17.72 -0.31
CA LEU A 272 -4.17 -18.91 0.50
C LEU A 272 -5.35 -19.74 -0.01
N GLU A 273 -5.21 -21.06 0.03
CA GLU A 273 -6.22 -22.04 -0.44
C GLU A 273 -6.44 -23.14 0.60
N ASP A 274 -7.70 -23.47 0.84
CA ASP A 274 -8.15 -24.65 1.60
C ASP A 274 -9.21 -25.43 0.80
N GLU A 275 -9.78 -26.47 1.39
CA GLU A 275 -10.80 -27.32 0.75
C GLU A 275 -12.11 -26.59 0.41
N THR A 276 -12.32 -25.39 0.97
CA THR A 276 -13.54 -24.60 0.83
C THR A 276 -13.39 -23.37 -0.07
N GLY A 277 -12.16 -22.90 -0.34
CA GLY A 277 -11.93 -21.83 -1.29
C GLY A 277 -10.54 -21.19 -1.22
N LYS A 278 -10.41 -20.06 -1.93
CA LYS A 278 -9.21 -19.21 -2.01
C LYS A 278 -9.51 -17.83 -1.48
N ILE A 279 -8.52 -17.21 -0.83
CA ILE A 279 -8.59 -15.81 -0.41
C ILE A 279 -7.25 -15.12 -0.64
N CYS A 280 -7.30 -13.88 -1.11
CA CYS A 280 -6.12 -13.03 -1.26
C CYS A 280 -5.89 -12.22 0.02
N MET A 281 -4.62 -12.00 0.35
CA MET A 281 -4.19 -11.20 1.47
C MET A 281 -3.14 -10.18 1.00
N THR A 282 -3.29 -8.92 1.41
CA THR A 282 -2.33 -7.86 1.11
C THR A 282 -1.62 -7.41 2.39
N ILE A 283 -0.29 -7.42 2.34
CA ILE A 283 0.61 -6.91 3.39
C ILE A 283 1.21 -5.60 2.91
N TRP A 284 1.29 -4.58 3.77
CA TRP A 284 1.83 -3.26 3.44
C TRP A 284 3.10 -2.95 4.24
N ASN A 285 3.97 -2.09 3.72
CA ASN A 285 5.03 -1.37 4.43
C ASN A 285 5.77 -2.19 5.52
N GLU A 286 5.78 -1.70 6.77
CA GLU A 286 6.47 -2.32 7.93
C GLU A 286 6.01 -3.76 8.19
N GLN A 287 4.77 -4.10 7.86
CA GLN A 287 4.24 -5.45 8.01
C GLN A 287 4.87 -6.42 7.00
N ILE A 288 5.40 -5.94 5.86
CA ILE A 288 6.18 -6.78 4.93
C ILE A 288 7.48 -7.18 5.60
N THR A 289 8.23 -6.22 6.12
CA THR A 289 9.49 -6.47 6.80
C THR A 289 9.28 -7.43 7.98
N ARG A 290 8.29 -7.16 8.85
CA ARG A 290 7.98 -8.02 10.01
C ARG A 290 7.49 -9.43 9.68
N LEU A 291 6.71 -9.63 8.60
CA LEU A 291 6.04 -10.92 8.33
C LEU A 291 6.70 -11.74 7.22
N VAL A 292 7.43 -11.09 6.31
CA VAL A 292 7.96 -11.68 5.06
C VAL A 292 9.48 -11.63 5.01
N GLU A 293 10.12 -10.52 5.42
CA GLU A 293 11.59 -10.33 5.25
C GLU A 293 12.40 -10.74 6.49
N GLU A 294 11.96 -10.36 7.71
CA GLU A 294 12.60 -10.65 9.00
C GLU A 294 12.07 -11.94 9.66
N ASN A 295 11.17 -12.66 8.98
CA ASN A 295 10.64 -13.91 9.51
C ASN A 295 11.75 -14.97 9.59
N ALA A 296 11.81 -15.72 10.70
CA ALA A 296 12.88 -16.68 10.96
C ALA A 296 12.96 -17.81 9.91
N GLN A 297 11.86 -18.02 9.18
CA GLN A 297 11.80 -18.83 7.97
C GLN A 297 11.16 -17.98 6.86
N PRO A 298 11.71 -17.99 5.63
CA PRO A 298 11.11 -17.28 4.51
C PRO A 298 9.74 -17.87 4.17
N ILE A 299 8.82 -17.03 3.71
CA ILE A 299 7.51 -17.49 3.21
C ILE A 299 7.71 -18.11 1.82
N GLU A 300 7.33 -19.39 1.67
CA GLU A 300 7.58 -20.19 0.47
C GLU A 300 6.27 -20.72 -0.16
N LEU A 301 6.24 -20.75 -1.50
CA LEU A 301 5.11 -21.30 -2.26
C LEU A 301 4.90 -22.79 -1.97
N GLY A 302 3.64 -23.21 -1.93
CA GLY A 302 3.25 -24.61 -1.71
C GLY A 302 3.21 -25.06 -0.24
N LYS A 303 3.73 -24.26 0.70
CA LYS A 303 3.65 -24.53 2.13
C LYS A 303 2.33 -24.09 2.76
N ILE A 304 2.00 -24.66 3.91
CA ILE A 304 0.79 -24.35 4.69
C ILE A 304 1.11 -23.30 5.74
N TYR A 305 0.27 -22.27 5.85
CA TYR A 305 0.40 -21.21 6.84
C TYR A 305 -0.90 -21.01 7.63
N GLU A 306 -0.77 -20.83 8.94
CA GLU A 306 -1.81 -20.28 9.79
C GLU A 306 -1.66 -18.75 9.83
N VAL A 307 -2.72 -18.04 9.47
CA VAL A 307 -2.79 -16.57 9.56
C VAL A 307 -3.75 -16.21 10.69
N CYS A 308 -3.24 -15.61 11.75
CA CYS A 308 -4.01 -15.12 12.90
C CYS A 308 -4.19 -13.60 12.82
N TYR A 309 -5.36 -13.11 13.23
CA TYR A 309 -5.70 -11.69 13.33
C TYR A 309 -5.50 -10.84 12.05
N PRO A 310 -5.85 -11.30 10.83
CA PRO A 310 -5.98 -10.39 9.69
C PRO A 310 -7.24 -9.52 9.85
N LYS A 311 -7.28 -8.34 9.22
CA LYS A 311 -8.56 -7.63 9.01
C LYS A 311 -9.18 -8.10 7.69
N ILE A 312 -10.49 -8.29 7.65
CA ILE A 312 -11.23 -8.68 6.44
C ILE A 312 -11.91 -7.46 5.81
N TYR A 313 -11.97 -7.42 4.48
CA TYR A 313 -12.60 -6.36 3.70
C TYR A 313 -13.43 -6.98 2.57
N ASN A 314 -14.49 -6.28 2.12
CA ASN A 314 -15.17 -6.62 0.88
C ASN A 314 -14.23 -6.41 -0.31
N ARG A 315 -14.25 -7.34 -1.27
CA ARG A 315 -13.43 -7.26 -2.49
C ARG A 315 -14.31 -7.33 -3.72
N ASP A 316 -14.25 -6.28 -4.53
CA ASP A 316 -14.97 -6.20 -5.78
C ASP A 316 -14.24 -6.99 -6.88
N LEU A 317 -14.60 -8.27 -7.01
CA LEU A 317 -14.03 -9.21 -7.98
C LEU A 317 -14.30 -8.82 -9.45
N SER A 318 -15.18 -7.84 -9.71
CA SER A 318 -15.45 -7.35 -11.07
C SER A 318 -14.33 -6.44 -11.58
N LYS A 319 -13.73 -5.63 -10.69
CA LYS A 319 -12.77 -4.56 -11.05
C LYS A 319 -11.39 -5.05 -11.54
N PHE A 320 -11.04 -6.31 -11.32
CA PHE A 320 -9.72 -6.85 -11.67
C PHE A 320 -9.76 -8.24 -12.34
N SER A 321 -10.87 -8.56 -13.05
CA SER A 321 -11.16 -9.87 -13.68
C SER A 321 -11.07 -11.10 -12.76
N GLU A 322 -11.10 -10.89 -11.45
CA GLU A 322 -10.86 -11.93 -10.42
C GLU A 322 -12.01 -12.90 -10.25
N HIS A 323 -13.22 -12.50 -10.66
CA HIS A 323 -14.39 -13.37 -10.73
C HIS A 323 -14.16 -14.61 -11.62
N MET A 324 -13.15 -14.59 -12.51
CA MET A 324 -12.74 -15.73 -13.32
C MET A 324 -11.91 -16.77 -12.53
N ILE A 325 -11.51 -16.49 -11.28
CA ILE A 325 -10.65 -17.35 -10.47
C ILE A 325 -11.53 -18.36 -9.70
N PRO A 326 -11.48 -19.66 -10.03
CA PRO A 326 -12.37 -20.64 -9.40
C PRO A 326 -12.07 -20.78 -7.91
N GLY A 327 -13.09 -20.60 -7.08
CA GLY A 327 -13.03 -20.71 -5.62
C GLY A 327 -12.59 -19.44 -4.88
N LEU A 328 -12.26 -18.34 -5.57
CA LEU A 328 -11.91 -17.08 -4.89
C LEU A 328 -13.14 -16.44 -4.22
N VAL A 329 -13.04 -16.17 -2.92
CA VAL A 329 -14.12 -15.51 -2.16
C VAL A 329 -14.16 -14.00 -2.44
N PRO A 330 -15.33 -13.32 -2.35
CA PRO A 330 -15.48 -11.88 -2.59
C PRO A 330 -15.01 -11.02 -1.40
N LYS A 331 -13.90 -11.42 -0.79
CA LYS A 331 -13.28 -10.79 0.39
C LYS A 331 -11.77 -10.75 0.22
N GLU A 332 -11.13 -9.78 0.87
CA GLU A 332 -9.67 -9.65 0.95
C GLU A 332 -9.25 -9.56 2.41
N LEU A 333 -8.12 -10.16 2.74
CA LEU A 333 -7.45 -9.95 4.02
C LEU A 333 -6.42 -8.83 3.90
N LYS A 334 -6.29 -7.99 4.93
CA LYS A 334 -5.17 -7.06 5.07
C LYS A 334 -4.42 -7.34 6.36
N ALA A 335 -3.10 -7.42 6.27
CA ALA A 335 -2.25 -7.48 7.45
C ALA A 335 -2.35 -6.18 8.25
N ASN A 336 -2.33 -6.31 9.57
CA ASN A 336 -2.24 -5.22 10.52
C ASN A 336 -1.07 -5.49 11.49
N PHE A 337 -0.92 -4.64 12.52
CA PHE A 337 0.15 -4.78 13.52
C PHE A 337 0.06 -6.10 14.33
N PHE A 338 -1.14 -6.62 14.57
CA PHE A 338 -1.38 -7.84 15.36
C PHE A 338 -1.34 -9.13 14.52
N THR A 339 -1.42 -9.03 13.20
CA THR A 339 -1.41 -10.19 12.31
C THR A 339 -0.15 -11.03 12.54
N LYS A 340 -0.30 -12.35 12.57
CA LYS A 340 0.79 -13.32 12.65
C LYS A 340 0.63 -14.34 11.52
N ILE A 341 1.75 -14.77 10.94
CA ILE A 341 1.81 -15.83 9.93
C ILE A 341 2.79 -16.88 10.46
N GLN A 342 2.35 -18.13 10.58
CA GLN A 342 3.19 -19.24 11.05
C GLN A 342 3.10 -20.42 10.07
N GLU A 343 4.24 -20.96 9.67
CA GLU A 343 4.32 -22.22 8.92
C GLU A 343 3.71 -23.37 9.76
N LYS A 344 2.98 -24.27 9.11
CA LYS A 344 2.44 -25.50 9.70
C LYS A 344 2.94 -26.72 8.93
N GLU A 345 2.97 -27.86 9.62
CA GLU A 345 3.20 -29.16 9.01
C GLU A 345 2.11 -29.51 7.98
N GLU A 346 2.39 -30.49 7.12
CA GLU A 346 1.46 -30.92 6.06
C GLU A 346 0.16 -31.47 6.67
N LEU A 347 -0.96 -30.80 6.39
CA LEU A 347 -2.29 -31.16 6.89
C LEU A 347 -3.09 -31.89 5.79
N PRO A 348 -3.71 -33.05 6.09
CA PRO A 348 -4.41 -33.85 5.09
C PRO A 348 -5.70 -33.20 4.58
N GLU A 349 -6.31 -32.28 5.32
CA GLU A 349 -7.48 -31.53 4.86
C GLU A 349 -7.13 -30.45 3.82
N ILE A 350 -5.89 -29.92 3.83
CA ILE A 350 -5.49 -28.80 2.97
C ILE A 350 -5.04 -29.30 1.59
N PRO A 351 -5.73 -28.92 0.49
CA PRO A 351 -5.42 -29.39 -0.86
C PRO A 351 -3.94 -29.20 -1.22
N LYS A 352 -3.32 -30.21 -1.84
CA LYS A 352 -1.93 -30.12 -2.28
C LYS A 352 -1.77 -29.12 -3.42
N PHE A 353 -0.69 -28.35 -3.40
CA PHE A 353 -0.34 -27.47 -4.52
C PHE A 353 0.11 -28.34 -5.71
N GLN A 354 -0.77 -28.49 -6.69
CA GLN A 354 -0.54 -29.28 -7.89
C GLN A 354 -0.53 -28.37 -9.12
N PHE A 355 0.33 -28.67 -10.09
CA PHE A 355 0.30 -28.07 -11.42
C PHE A 355 -0.42 -29.01 -12.39
N ASN A 356 -1.30 -28.46 -13.21
CA ASN A 356 -1.97 -29.20 -14.27
C ASN A 356 -1.31 -28.86 -15.61
N PHE A 357 -0.04 -29.26 -15.76
CA PHE A 357 0.79 -28.83 -16.89
C PHE A 357 0.21 -29.29 -18.23
N VAL A 358 0.14 -28.36 -19.17
CA VAL A 358 -0.16 -28.63 -20.59
C VAL A 358 1.08 -28.36 -21.43
N LYS A 359 1.30 -29.17 -22.47
CA LYS A 359 2.42 -28.96 -23.40
C LYS A 359 2.23 -27.68 -24.21
N ILE A 360 3.33 -27.04 -24.61
CA ILE A 360 3.31 -25.83 -25.46
C ILE A 360 2.59 -26.10 -26.80
N SER A 361 2.72 -27.33 -27.32
CA SER A 361 1.96 -27.82 -28.48
C SER A 361 0.43 -27.77 -28.28
N GLU A 362 -0.07 -28.12 -27.10
CA GLU A 362 -1.49 -28.07 -26.79
C GLU A 362 -1.97 -26.62 -26.60
N VAL A 363 -1.16 -25.77 -25.95
CA VAL A 363 -1.43 -24.32 -25.83
C VAL A 363 -1.61 -23.68 -27.22
N HIS A 364 -0.84 -24.11 -28.22
CA HIS A 364 -0.98 -23.66 -29.61
C HIS A 364 -2.34 -24.03 -30.23
N LEU A 365 -3.07 -24.99 -29.70
CA LEU A 365 -4.41 -25.39 -30.13
C LEU A 365 -5.54 -24.79 -29.27
N MET A 366 -5.27 -24.39 -28.03
CA MET A 366 -6.28 -23.85 -27.10
C MET A 366 -6.71 -22.40 -27.39
N ASN A 367 -7.97 -22.07 -27.12
CA ASN A 367 -8.52 -20.72 -27.34
C ASN A 367 -7.86 -19.65 -26.44
N VAL A 368 -7.77 -18.44 -26.97
CA VAL A 368 -7.38 -17.22 -26.24
C VAL A 368 -8.32 -16.97 -25.05
N GLY A 369 -7.79 -16.41 -23.96
CA GLY A 369 -8.51 -16.14 -22.71
C GLY A 369 -8.63 -17.34 -21.76
N LYS A 370 -8.10 -18.52 -22.11
CA LYS A 370 -7.98 -19.66 -21.19
C LYS A 370 -6.78 -19.51 -20.27
N TYR A 371 -6.89 -20.03 -19.05
CA TYR A 371 -5.78 -20.18 -18.10
C TYR A 371 -5.18 -21.59 -18.17
N VAL A 372 -3.86 -21.67 -18.13
CA VAL A 372 -3.08 -22.91 -18.24
C VAL A 372 -1.90 -22.90 -17.27
N ASP A 373 -1.46 -24.09 -16.84
CA ASP A 373 -0.18 -24.28 -16.16
C ASP A 373 0.84 -24.78 -17.19
N VAL A 374 2.06 -24.25 -17.18
CA VAL A 374 3.10 -24.60 -18.17
C VAL A 374 4.45 -24.78 -17.47
N LEU A 375 5.17 -25.85 -17.82
CA LEU A 375 6.54 -26.12 -17.39
C LEU A 375 7.46 -26.08 -18.61
N ALA A 376 8.49 -25.24 -18.58
CA ALA A 376 9.35 -25.01 -19.75
C ALA A 376 10.75 -24.52 -19.37
N ILE A 377 11.73 -24.75 -20.25
CA ILE A 377 13.04 -24.08 -20.20
C ILE A 377 12.97 -22.70 -20.87
N VAL A 378 13.70 -21.73 -20.34
CA VAL A 378 13.92 -20.44 -21.01
C VAL A 378 15.00 -20.59 -22.08
N SER A 379 14.60 -20.68 -23.35
CA SER A 379 15.54 -20.77 -24.48
C SER A 379 16.12 -19.40 -24.86
N HIS A 380 15.35 -18.33 -24.69
CA HIS A 380 15.78 -16.96 -24.97
C HIS A 380 15.19 -15.95 -24.00
N GLN A 381 15.95 -14.88 -23.70
CA GLN A 381 15.54 -13.78 -22.84
C GLN A 381 15.77 -12.46 -23.58
N SER A 382 14.73 -11.62 -23.65
CA SER A 382 14.81 -10.28 -24.24
C SER A 382 14.23 -9.23 -23.28
N ARG A 383 14.86 -8.06 -23.20
CA ARG A 383 14.40 -6.93 -22.38
C ARG A 383 13.98 -5.78 -23.28
N TYR A 384 12.81 -5.23 -23.01
CA TYR A 384 12.35 -4.00 -23.65
C TYR A 384 12.24 -2.90 -22.60
N ASN A 385 13.20 -1.98 -22.63
CA ASN A 385 13.17 -0.76 -21.85
C ASN A 385 12.58 0.36 -22.74
N LEU A 386 11.26 0.48 -22.77
CA LEU A 386 10.61 1.67 -23.34
C LEU A 386 10.92 2.86 -22.43
N GLU A 387 11.37 3.95 -23.05
CA GLU A 387 11.91 5.15 -22.40
C GLU A 387 11.10 5.58 -21.16
N ASN A 388 11.69 5.35 -19.98
CA ASN A 388 11.23 5.81 -18.67
C ASN A 388 9.81 5.45 -18.19
N ARG A 389 9.10 4.47 -18.77
CA ARG A 389 7.78 4.07 -18.23
C ARG A 389 7.72 2.66 -17.63
N TYR A 390 7.87 1.59 -18.40
CA TYR A 390 7.73 0.22 -17.87
C TYR A 390 8.72 -0.77 -18.51
N PRO A 391 9.81 -1.19 -17.82
CA PRO A 391 10.59 -2.34 -18.24
C PRO A 391 9.71 -3.60 -18.30
N ARG A 392 9.80 -4.32 -19.41
CA ARG A 392 9.20 -5.64 -19.59
C ARG A 392 10.27 -6.64 -20.02
N LEU A 393 10.18 -7.84 -19.45
CA LEU A 393 11.04 -8.98 -19.71
C LEU A 393 10.22 -9.98 -20.54
N VAL A 394 10.65 -10.27 -21.76
CA VAL A 394 9.99 -11.24 -22.64
C VAL A 394 10.88 -12.47 -22.74
N LEU A 395 10.38 -13.58 -22.20
CA LEU A 395 11.06 -14.87 -22.24
C LEU A 395 10.46 -15.70 -23.38
N THR A 396 11.31 -16.42 -24.11
CA THR A 396 10.89 -17.51 -24.98
C THR A 396 11.05 -18.81 -24.20
N LEU A 397 9.93 -19.49 -24.01
CA LEU A 397 9.83 -20.76 -23.31
C LEU A 397 9.77 -21.91 -24.33
N GLN A 398 10.40 -23.04 -24.01
CA GLN A 398 10.41 -24.27 -24.81
C GLN A 398 10.22 -25.49 -23.89
N ASP A 399 9.54 -26.51 -24.39
CA ASP A 399 9.42 -27.82 -23.74
C ASP A 399 9.92 -28.93 -24.67
N ASP A 400 9.73 -30.18 -24.25
CA ASP A 400 10.02 -31.40 -25.01
C ASP A 400 9.17 -31.56 -26.29
N SER A 401 8.12 -30.74 -26.50
CA SER A 401 7.39 -30.70 -27.78
C SER A 401 8.17 -30.01 -28.91
N ASN A 402 9.34 -29.42 -28.61
CA ASN A 402 10.18 -28.62 -29.51
C ASN A 402 9.51 -27.37 -30.09
N LEU A 403 8.30 -27.02 -29.61
CA LEU A 403 7.68 -25.74 -29.89
C LEU A 403 8.08 -24.71 -28.83
N SER A 404 7.89 -23.44 -29.16
CA SER A 404 8.20 -22.34 -28.25
C SER A 404 7.06 -21.34 -28.16
N ILE A 405 6.91 -20.72 -26.99
CA ILE A 405 5.92 -19.68 -26.73
C ILE A 405 6.56 -18.53 -25.97
N LYS A 406 6.12 -17.30 -26.26
CA LYS A 406 6.58 -16.12 -25.53
C LYS A 406 5.75 -15.90 -24.28
N VAL A 407 6.39 -15.54 -23.17
CA VAL A 407 5.73 -15.00 -21.97
C VAL A 407 6.24 -13.59 -21.69
N THR A 408 5.31 -12.66 -21.44
CA THR A 408 5.65 -11.28 -21.04
C THR A 408 5.55 -11.13 -19.52
N ILE A 409 6.69 -10.87 -18.89
CA ILE A 409 6.82 -10.56 -17.46
C ILE A 409 7.00 -9.05 -17.29
N TRP A 410 6.11 -8.44 -16.52
CA TRP A 410 6.06 -6.99 -16.32
C TRP A 410 6.84 -6.53 -15.08
N ARG A 411 7.20 -5.24 -15.01
CA ARG A 411 7.92 -4.60 -13.88
C ARG A 411 7.45 -5.03 -12.49
N TRP A 412 6.13 -5.14 -12.28
CA TRP A 412 5.53 -5.46 -10.99
C TRP A 412 5.74 -6.92 -10.54
N TRP A 413 6.38 -7.77 -11.35
CA TRP A 413 6.88 -9.10 -10.95
C TRP A 413 8.26 -9.09 -10.29
N GLY A 414 8.94 -7.94 -10.17
CA GLY A 414 10.27 -7.84 -9.54
C GLY A 414 11.39 -8.37 -10.43
N LEU A 415 11.21 -9.56 -11.00
CA LEU A 415 12.07 -10.26 -11.95
C LEU A 415 12.45 -9.45 -13.21
N ALA A 416 11.63 -8.46 -13.59
CA ALA A 416 11.94 -7.55 -14.69
C ALA A 416 12.89 -6.40 -14.28
N ASN A 417 12.96 -6.07 -12.99
CA ASN A 417 13.93 -5.13 -12.43
C ASN A 417 15.25 -5.84 -12.09
N ASP A 418 15.19 -7.02 -11.47
CA ASP A 418 16.40 -7.79 -11.15
C ASP A 418 17.08 -8.27 -12.43
N TYR A 419 18.38 -8.01 -12.54
CA TYR A 419 19.15 -8.22 -13.78
C TYR A 419 19.59 -9.68 -13.99
N SER A 420 18.87 -10.65 -13.40
CA SER A 420 19.19 -12.07 -13.56
C SER A 420 19.01 -12.53 -15.00
N ASP A 421 20.00 -13.27 -15.51
CA ASP A 421 19.78 -14.13 -16.67
C ASP A 421 18.93 -15.33 -16.23
N LEU A 422 17.84 -15.58 -16.95
CA LEU A 422 16.98 -16.74 -16.78
C LEU A 422 17.21 -17.79 -17.87
N LYS A 423 18.03 -17.51 -18.89
CA LYS A 423 18.32 -18.45 -19.97
C LYS A 423 18.86 -19.77 -19.42
N GLY A 424 18.33 -20.88 -19.93
CA GLY A 424 18.67 -22.24 -19.50
C GLY A 424 18.03 -22.68 -18.17
N LYS A 425 17.29 -21.81 -17.47
CA LYS A 425 16.52 -22.19 -16.28
C LYS A 425 15.16 -22.75 -16.66
N ILE A 426 14.66 -23.65 -15.82
CA ILE A 426 13.30 -24.18 -15.89
C ILE A 426 12.38 -23.25 -15.09
N ILE A 427 11.21 -22.96 -15.67
CA ILE A 427 10.17 -22.14 -15.07
C ILE A 427 8.86 -22.91 -15.11
N ALA A 428 8.19 -22.97 -13.95
CA ALA A 428 6.79 -23.35 -13.87
C ALA A 428 5.92 -22.08 -13.78
N LEU A 429 4.96 -21.96 -14.69
CA LEU A 429 3.90 -20.96 -14.67
C LEU A 429 2.62 -21.63 -14.18
N LYS A 430 1.92 -21.01 -13.22
CA LYS A 430 0.55 -21.41 -12.83
C LYS A 430 -0.45 -20.34 -13.26
N ASN A 431 -1.61 -20.75 -13.77
CA ASN A 431 -2.66 -19.86 -14.27
C ASN A 431 -2.12 -18.76 -15.23
N ALA A 432 -1.27 -19.14 -16.18
CA ALA A 432 -0.87 -18.27 -17.28
C ALA A 432 -2.04 -18.14 -18.26
N GLU A 433 -2.37 -16.92 -18.67
CA GLU A 433 -3.45 -16.66 -19.62
C GLU A 433 -2.93 -16.78 -21.06
N ILE A 434 -3.66 -17.49 -21.91
CA ILE A 434 -3.36 -17.57 -23.35
C ILE A 434 -3.81 -16.26 -24.00
N GLY A 435 -2.85 -15.40 -24.33
CA GLY A 435 -3.04 -14.21 -25.15
C GLY A 435 -2.73 -14.46 -26.63
N GLN A 436 -2.93 -13.42 -27.44
CA GLN A 436 -2.48 -13.37 -28.82
C GLN A 436 -1.94 -11.97 -29.13
N PHE A 437 -0.79 -11.90 -29.80
CA PHE A 437 -0.15 -10.66 -30.23
C PHE A 437 0.39 -10.82 -31.65
N ASN A 438 0.01 -9.90 -32.57
CA ASN A 438 0.33 -9.97 -34.00
C ASN A 438 0.07 -11.38 -34.60
N GLY A 439 -1.11 -11.95 -34.33
CA GLY A 439 -1.52 -13.28 -34.78
C GLY A 439 -0.86 -14.48 -34.06
N ASN A 440 0.22 -14.27 -33.30
CA ASN A 440 0.94 -15.32 -32.60
C ASN A 440 0.41 -15.49 -31.17
N LYS A 441 0.29 -16.72 -30.68
CA LYS A 441 -0.09 -16.98 -29.28
C LYS A 441 1.07 -16.65 -28.33
N GLU A 442 0.71 -16.11 -27.18
CA GLU A 442 1.63 -15.78 -26.10
C GLU A 442 1.00 -16.10 -24.74
N LEU A 443 1.81 -16.19 -23.70
CA LEU A 443 1.37 -16.34 -22.33
C LEU A 443 1.49 -15.00 -21.59
N LYS A 444 0.47 -14.67 -20.80
CA LYS A 444 0.44 -13.51 -19.90
C LYS A 444 0.27 -13.99 -18.47
N LEU A 445 1.11 -13.51 -17.55
CA LEU A 445 0.92 -13.77 -16.13
C LEU A 445 -0.10 -12.81 -15.54
N SER A 446 -1.29 -13.33 -15.21
CA SER A 446 -2.33 -12.55 -14.54
C SER A 446 -1.83 -11.97 -13.21
N ARG A 447 -2.16 -10.69 -12.97
CA ARG A 447 -1.83 -9.99 -11.71
C ARG A 447 -2.45 -10.64 -10.49
N VAL A 448 -3.57 -11.33 -10.66
CA VAL A 448 -4.35 -11.84 -9.53
C VAL A 448 -4.11 -13.34 -9.33
N CYS A 449 -4.31 -14.18 -10.34
CA CYS A 449 -4.15 -15.64 -10.20
C CYS A 449 -2.82 -16.23 -10.69
N GLY A 450 -2.07 -15.53 -11.55
CA GLY A 450 -0.82 -16.06 -12.11
C GLY A 450 0.24 -16.25 -11.02
N SER A 451 1.00 -17.36 -11.06
CA SER A 451 2.23 -17.55 -10.28
C SER A 451 3.37 -18.02 -11.19
N LEU A 452 4.61 -17.71 -10.80
CA LEU A 452 5.83 -18.11 -11.51
C LEU A 452 6.82 -18.65 -10.47
N CYS A 453 7.36 -19.84 -10.73
CA CYS A 453 8.42 -20.47 -9.93
C CYS A 453 9.64 -20.76 -10.83
N ILE A 454 10.85 -20.45 -10.36
CA ILE A 454 12.12 -20.62 -11.09
C ILE A 454 12.87 -21.79 -10.44
N GLU A 455 13.39 -22.72 -11.25
CA GLU A 455 13.98 -24.00 -10.80
C GLU A 455 13.09 -24.72 -9.76
N PRO A 456 11.81 -25.00 -10.06
CA PRO A 456 10.91 -25.70 -9.13
C PRO A 456 11.45 -27.08 -8.76
N MET A 457 11.46 -27.40 -7.46
CA MET A 457 11.93 -28.69 -6.93
C MET A 457 10.84 -29.77 -7.05
N MET A 458 10.50 -30.15 -8.29
CA MET A 458 9.51 -31.18 -8.61
C MET A 458 10.03 -32.19 -9.64
N GLU A 459 9.41 -33.37 -9.70
CA GLU A 459 9.88 -34.49 -10.52
C GLU A 459 9.89 -34.14 -12.01
N GLU A 460 8.78 -33.56 -12.47
CA GLU A 460 8.52 -33.15 -13.85
C GLU A 460 9.56 -32.12 -14.34
N ALA A 461 10.07 -31.28 -13.43
CA ALA A 461 11.14 -30.33 -13.73
C ALA A 461 12.50 -31.03 -13.86
N ARG A 462 12.77 -32.06 -13.04
CA ARG A 462 13.98 -32.89 -13.17
C ARG A 462 13.95 -33.74 -14.44
N GLU A 463 12.79 -34.30 -14.80
CA GLU A 463 12.58 -35.03 -16.05
C GLU A 463 12.77 -34.14 -17.27
N LEU A 464 12.13 -32.96 -17.31
CA LEU A 464 12.30 -31.99 -18.40
C LEU A 464 13.77 -31.56 -18.56
N LYS A 465 14.49 -31.40 -17.43
CA LYS A 465 15.93 -31.09 -17.45
C LYS A 465 16.75 -32.20 -18.11
N ALA A 466 16.46 -33.46 -17.79
CA ALA A 466 17.15 -34.63 -18.34
C ALA A 466 16.77 -34.98 -19.80
N LEU A 467 15.70 -34.38 -20.33
CA LEU A 467 15.30 -34.53 -21.74
C LEU A 467 15.91 -33.45 -22.65
N LEU A 468 16.23 -32.27 -22.10
CA LEU A 468 16.71 -31.11 -22.85
C LEU A 468 18.22 -30.84 -22.70
N PHE A 469 18.90 -31.56 -21.81
CA PHE A 469 20.36 -31.52 -21.56
C PHE A 469 20.95 -32.94 -21.55
#